data_AF-A0A974SFI4-F1
#
_entry.id   AF-A0A974SFI4-F1
#
_cell.length_a   1.000
_cell.length_b   1.000
_cell.length_c   1.000
_cell.angle_alpha   90.00
_cell.angle_beta   90.00
_cell.angle_gamma   90.00
#
_symmetry.space_group_name_H-M   'P 1'
#
loop_
_entity.id
_entity.type
_entity.pdbx_description
1 polymer ?
#
loop_
_entity_poly.entity_id
_entity_poly.type
_entity_poly.pdbx_seq_one_letter_code
_entity_poly.pdbx_strand_id
1 'polypeptide(L)'
;MDRIFLIISAVGISYLAYLIFAAMGKKNEKDPIIKQMNLMAVQGKFESEKLQKLLNNAGLQVSSRKINLFRFSAAALYVTVQALSNFIRNEPFSFMDVFIGVGILVVSSHAKFLPFGWILNRLHRNKIMRKDGELISFLRLYENNRLRRRGYIEFGTYCSQVAPTFEYLRNELYGMSERCVDIGTENAIKWFCDQFPHNHVFISDIRSILLATEGMSDDNEAAHYLSSQSKIISKISSDQYQRKWIRIGEYSTIVTTLPSIATFLMVVVLAMKYIMLIKGNFNGVSLYQ
;
A
#
# COMPACT_ATOMS: atom_id res chain seq x y z
N MET A 1 25.76 42.13 12.73
CA MET A 1 26.77 41.09 13.03
C MET A 1 26.08 39.77 13.37
N ASP A 2 25.25 39.71 14.42
CA ASP A 2 24.57 38.47 14.84
C ASP A 2 23.72 37.78 13.77
N ARG A 3 22.99 38.57 12.94
CA ARG A 3 22.15 38.03 11.87
C ARG A 3 22.94 37.35 10.75
N ILE A 4 24.16 37.83 10.46
CA ILE A 4 25.05 37.25 9.46
C ILE A 4 25.65 35.95 10.02
N PHE A 5 26.05 35.96 11.29
CA PHE A 5 26.51 34.76 11.99
C PHE A 5 25.45 33.66 12.02
N LEU A 6 24.18 34.03 12.25
CA LEU A 6 23.07 33.07 12.31
C LEU A 6 22.77 32.44 10.94
N ILE A 7 22.81 33.23 9.86
CA ILE A 7 22.68 32.73 8.48
C ILE A 7 23.86 31.83 8.12
N ILE A 8 25.09 32.22 8.47
CA ILE A 8 26.28 31.38 8.24
C ILE A 8 26.17 30.06 9.01
N SER A 9 25.66 30.08 10.25
CA SER A 9 25.43 28.83 11.00
C SER A 9 24.28 28.00 10.45
N ALA A 10 23.20 28.58 9.93
CA ALA A 10 22.10 27.84 9.31
C ALA A 10 22.49 27.23 7.96
N VAL A 11 23.27 27.97 7.15
CA VAL A 11 23.89 27.47 5.92
C VAL A 11 24.94 26.40 6.25
N GLY A 12 25.71 26.60 7.32
CA GLY A 12 26.66 25.61 7.84
C GLY A 12 25.97 24.31 8.27
N ILE A 13 24.89 24.38 9.06
CA ILE A 13 24.13 23.21 9.52
C ILE A 13 23.46 22.49 8.35
N SER A 14 22.87 23.22 7.40
CA SER A 14 22.23 22.63 6.22
C SER A 14 23.25 22.00 5.26
N TYR A 15 24.42 22.63 5.08
CA TYR A 15 25.55 22.07 4.34
C TYR A 15 26.14 20.84 5.02
N LEU A 16 26.22 20.82 6.36
CA LEU A 16 26.70 19.67 7.13
C LEU A 16 25.71 18.50 7.07
N ALA A 17 24.40 18.78 7.11
CA ALA A 17 23.36 17.79 6.87
C ALA A 17 23.43 17.22 5.43
N TYR A 18 23.69 18.08 4.44
CA TYR A 18 23.91 17.67 3.05
C TYR A 18 25.19 16.84 2.88
N LEU A 19 26.29 17.20 3.53
CA LEU A 19 27.53 16.43 3.52
C LEU A 19 27.36 15.06 4.18
N ILE A 20 26.62 14.99 5.30
CA ILE A 20 26.26 13.73 5.95
C ILE A 20 25.41 12.86 5.00
N PHE A 21 24.47 13.47 4.27
CA PHE A 21 23.67 12.80 3.24
C PHE A 21 24.53 12.28 2.07
N ALA A 22 25.49 13.08 1.59
CA ALA A 22 26.41 12.70 0.52
C ALA A 22 27.42 11.62 0.95
N ALA A 23 27.90 11.68 2.20
CA ALA A 23 28.83 10.72 2.78
C ALA A 23 28.18 9.35 3.08
N MET A 24 26.87 9.31 3.39
CA MET A 24 26.14 8.04 3.53
C MET A 24 25.93 7.30 2.20
N GLY A 25 26.29 7.91 1.05
CA GLY A 25 26.14 7.32 -0.27
C GLY A 25 27.27 6.39 -0.72
N LYS A 26 28.42 6.31 -0.01
CA LYS A 26 29.56 5.48 -0.44
C LYS A 26 30.53 5.14 0.70
N LYS A 27 30.50 3.88 1.17
CA LYS A 27 31.63 3.02 1.62
C LYS A 27 31.07 1.88 2.50
N ASN A 28 31.15 0.62 2.08
CA ASN A 28 32.33 -0.26 2.14
C ASN A 28 33.15 -0.10 3.43
N GLU A 29 32.90 -1.08 4.31
CA GLU A 29 33.76 -1.74 5.30
C GLU A 29 34.78 -0.93 6.14
N LYS A 30 34.71 -1.24 7.45
CA LYS A 30 35.65 -1.00 8.57
C LYS A 30 35.43 0.27 9.39
N ASP A 31 34.59 0.12 10.43
CA ASP A 31 34.66 0.61 11.83
C ASP A 31 34.98 2.08 12.17
N PRO A 32 34.29 2.70 13.17
CA PRO A 32 34.30 2.20 14.56
C PRO A 32 32.92 2.14 15.27
N ILE A 33 32.75 1.05 16.00
CA ILE A 33 31.52 0.49 16.61
C ILE A 33 30.88 1.38 17.69
N ILE A 34 31.58 2.38 18.24
CA ILE A 34 31.08 3.17 19.38
C ILE A 34 30.15 4.32 18.96
N LYS A 35 30.29 4.87 17.73
CA LYS A 35 29.32 5.83 17.16
C LYS A 35 28.11 5.15 16.51
N GLN A 36 28.24 3.87 16.16
CA GLN A 36 27.15 3.09 15.55
C GLN A 36 26.06 2.74 16.56
N MET A 37 26.34 2.52 17.84
CA MET A 37 25.30 2.13 18.81
C MET A 37 24.24 3.22 19.03
N ASN A 38 24.63 4.51 19.07
CA ASN A 38 23.67 5.61 19.18
C ASN A 38 22.96 5.92 17.85
N LEU A 39 23.65 5.77 16.71
CA LEU A 39 23.05 5.94 15.39
C LEU A 39 22.10 4.79 15.05
N MET A 40 22.40 3.54 15.40
CA MET A 40 21.51 2.39 15.23
C MET A 40 20.29 2.48 16.14
N ALA A 41 20.43 2.99 17.37
CA ALA A 41 19.29 3.21 18.28
C ALA A 41 18.33 4.30 17.77
N VAL A 42 18.85 5.36 17.13
CA VAL A 42 18.02 6.38 16.47
C VAL A 42 17.48 5.86 15.13
N GLN A 43 18.27 5.11 14.37
CA GLN A 43 17.85 4.50 13.10
C GLN A 43 16.74 3.44 13.30
N GLY A 44 16.83 2.64 14.35
CA GLY A 44 15.81 1.65 14.73
C GLY A 44 14.47 2.28 15.11
N LYS A 45 14.46 3.53 15.60
CA LYS A 45 13.21 4.29 15.82
C LYS A 45 12.50 4.71 14.52
N PHE A 46 13.22 4.79 13.40
CA PHE A 46 12.64 5.10 12.09
C PHE A 46 12.26 3.85 11.29
N GLU A 47 12.72 2.66 11.71
CA GLU A 47 12.35 1.38 11.14
C GLU A 47 11.08 0.87 11.81
N SER A 48 9.95 1.06 11.14
CA SER A 48 8.67 0.51 11.58
C SER A 48 8.44 -0.82 10.87
N GLU A 49 8.52 -1.93 11.59
CA GLU A 49 8.17 -3.25 11.05
C GLU A 49 6.76 -3.28 10.47
N LYS A 50 5.81 -2.55 11.08
CA LYS A 50 4.44 -2.42 10.58
C LYS A 50 4.40 -1.72 9.21
N LEU A 51 5.15 -0.63 9.05
CA LEU A 51 5.26 0.06 7.77
C LEU A 51 5.94 -0.82 6.72
N GLN A 52 7.02 -1.51 7.10
CA GLN A 52 7.73 -2.42 6.20
C GLN A 52 6.83 -3.57 5.74
N LYS A 53 6.06 -4.18 6.64
CA LYS A 53 5.05 -5.19 6.31
C LYS A 53 4.00 -4.64 5.34
N LEU A 54 3.48 -3.43 5.57
CA LEU A 54 2.51 -2.80 4.66
C LEU A 54 3.09 -2.50 3.28
N LEU A 55 4.34 -2.05 3.21
CA LEU A 55 5.04 -1.78 1.93
C LEU A 55 5.31 -3.07 1.16
N ASN A 56 5.82 -4.10 1.82
CA ASN A 56 6.06 -5.41 1.24
C ASN A 56 4.73 -6.02 0.73
N ASN A 57 3.68 -5.92 1.54
CA ASN A 57 2.33 -6.37 1.18
C ASN A 57 1.75 -5.59 -0.01
N ALA A 58 2.07 -4.31 -0.14
CA ALA A 58 1.73 -3.48 -1.29
C ALA A 58 2.63 -3.71 -2.53
N GLY A 59 3.70 -4.50 -2.40
CA GLY A 59 4.66 -4.77 -3.48
C GLY A 59 5.71 -3.68 -3.72
N LEU A 60 5.86 -2.74 -2.78
CA LEU A 60 6.86 -1.68 -2.86
C LEU A 60 8.16 -2.14 -2.19
N GLN A 61 9.23 -2.27 -2.97
CA GLN A 61 10.59 -2.60 -2.49
C GLN A 61 11.29 -1.38 -1.86
N VAL A 62 10.54 -0.52 -1.18
CA VAL A 62 11.08 0.68 -0.53
C VAL A 62 11.23 0.40 0.95
N SER A 63 12.38 0.74 1.51
CA SER A 63 12.60 0.64 2.96
C SER A 63 11.71 1.66 3.69
N SER A 64 11.00 1.19 4.72
CA SER A 64 10.20 1.97 5.67
C SER A 64 10.97 3.17 6.23
N ARG A 65 12.27 3.01 6.41
CA ARG A 65 13.21 4.05 6.82
C ARG A 65 13.24 5.23 5.84
N LYS A 66 13.30 4.98 4.54
CA LYS A 66 13.35 6.05 3.52
C LYS A 66 12.06 6.89 3.53
N ILE A 67 10.91 6.24 3.73
CA ILE A 67 9.61 6.89 3.77
C ILE A 67 9.42 7.70 5.05
N ASN A 68 9.78 7.16 6.21
CA ASN A 68 9.72 7.89 7.47
C ASN A 68 10.69 9.08 7.47
N LEU A 69 11.91 8.90 6.96
CA LEU A 69 12.90 9.97 6.89
C LEU A 69 12.43 11.09 5.96
N PHE A 70 11.87 10.77 4.79
CA PHE A 70 11.25 11.75 3.90
C PHE A 70 10.07 12.49 4.57
N ARG A 71 9.23 11.75 5.30
CA ARG A 71 8.08 12.33 6.00
C ARG A 71 8.50 13.37 7.04
N PHE A 72 9.44 13.02 7.91
CA PHE A 72 9.91 13.92 8.95
C PHE A 72 10.79 15.03 8.40
N SER A 73 11.59 14.78 7.36
CA SER A 73 12.41 15.80 6.72
C SER A 73 11.57 16.83 5.97
N ALA A 74 10.51 16.41 5.28
CA ALA A 74 9.60 17.32 4.58
C ALA A 74 8.86 18.24 5.57
N ALA A 75 8.36 17.71 6.68
CA ALA A 75 7.72 18.51 7.72
C ALA A 75 8.70 19.47 8.40
N ALA A 76 9.92 19.03 8.71
CA ALA A 76 10.95 19.87 9.30
C ALA A 76 11.43 20.97 8.34
N LEU A 77 11.65 20.64 7.06
CA LEU A 77 12.00 21.61 6.02
C LEU A 77 10.93 22.68 5.87
N TYR A 78 9.64 22.30 5.83
CA TYR A 78 8.56 23.26 5.74
C TYR A 78 8.55 24.24 6.93
N VAL A 79 8.61 23.74 8.16
CA VAL A 79 8.59 24.58 9.37
C VAL A 79 9.83 25.49 9.44
N THR A 80 11.01 24.98 9.09
CA THR A 80 12.25 25.76 9.10
C THR A 80 12.25 26.86 8.04
N VAL A 81 11.80 26.56 6.81
CA VAL A 81 11.68 27.57 5.74
C VAL A 81 10.67 28.65 6.10
N GLN A 82 9.54 28.25 6.68
CA GLN A 82 8.49 29.20 7.07
C GLN A 82 8.92 30.06 8.27
N ALA A 83 9.61 29.49 9.25
CA ALA A 83 10.21 30.24 10.35
C ALA A 83 11.26 31.25 9.83
N LEU A 84 12.10 30.83 8.87
CA LEU A 84 13.10 31.70 8.24
C LEU A 84 12.42 32.84 7.44
N SER A 85 11.38 32.53 6.68
CA SER A 85 10.60 33.48 5.88
C SER A 85 9.92 34.52 6.77
N ASN A 86 9.23 34.08 7.84
CA ASN A 86 8.55 34.98 8.77
C ASN A 86 9.57 35.84 9.55
N PHE A 87 10.76 35.30 9.85
CA PHE A 87 11.85 36.06 10.45
C PHE A 87 12.43 37.13 9.51
N ILE A 88 12.59 36.83 8.22
CA ILE A 88 13.02 37.82 7.21
C ILE A 88 11.97 38.91 7.03
N ARG A 89 10.68 38.56 7.11
CA ARG A 89 9.54 39.47 6.94
C ARG A 89 9.17 40.24 8.21
N ASN A 90 9.81 39.97 9.35
CA ASN A 90 9.43 40.49 10.68
C ASN A 90 7.96 40.24 11.06
N GLU A 91 7.36 39.16 10.58
CA GLU A 91 6.00 38.76 10.95
C GLU A 91 6.03 37.79 12.14
N PRO A 92 5.04 37.86 13.06
CA PRO A 92 4.93 36.89 14.14
C PRO A 92 4.67 35.50 13.59
N PHE A 93 5.33 34.49 14.17
CA PHE A 93 5.17 33.11 13.75
C PHE A 93 3.73 32.64 14.00
N SER A 94 3.03 32.26 12.93
CA SER A 94 1.62 31.87 13.01
C SER A 94 1.48 30.43 13.46
N PHE A 95 0.54 30.16 14.37
CA PHE A 95 0.15 28.79 14.73
C PHE A 95 -0.33 27.98 13.52
N MET A 96 -0.86 28.64 12.47
CA MET A 96 -1.27 27.97 11.23
C MET A 96 -0.11 27.27 10.52
N ASP A 97 1.10 27.81 10.58
CA ASP A 97 2.29 27.22 9.94
C ASP A 97 2.68 25.89 10.63
N VAL A 98 2.49 25.80 11.95
CA VAL A 98 2.67 24.55 12.71
C VAL A 98 1.59 23.54 12.35
N PHE A 99 0.33 23.97 12.23
CA PHE A 99 -0.78 23.10 11.81
C PHE A 99 -0.56 22.52 10.41
N ILE A 100 0.02 23.29 9.48
CA ILE A 100 0.36 22.79 8.14
C ILE A 100 1.48 21.74 8.22
N GLY A 101 2.52 21.96 9.05
CA GLY A 101 3.56 20.96 9.30
C GLY A 101 3.02 19.65 9.91
N VAL A 102 2.09 19.75 10.86
CA VAL A 102 1.37 18.59 11.41
C VAL A 102 0.49 17.94 10.36
N GLY A 103 -0.18 18.73 9.50
CA GLY A 103 -0.96 18.26 8.38
C GLY A 103 -0.16 17.41 7.40
N ILE A 104 1.07 17.82 7.08
CA ILE A 104 2.00 17.03 6.24
C ILE A 104 2.25 15.66 6.88
N LEU A 105 2.51 15.62 8.19
CA LEU A 105 2.72 14.35 8.92
C LEU A 105 1.47 13.46 8.94
N VAL A 106 0.28 14.05 9.08
CA VAL A 106 -1.00 13.33 9.09
C VAL A 106 -1.31 12.76 7.71
N VAL A 107 -1.19 13.55 6.64
CA VAL A 107 -1.45 13.10 5.26
C VAL A 107 -0.49 11.99 4.84
N SER A 108 0.78 12.11 5.19
CA SER A 108 1.81 11.11 4.89
C SER A 108 1.89 9.96 5.90
N SER A 109 0.95 9.89 6.85
CA SER A 109 0.93 8.81 7.83
C SER A 109 0.36 7.51 7.27
N HIS A 110 0.88 6.41 7.79
CA HIS A 110 0.57 5.04 7.36
C HIS A 110 -0.68 4.46 8.04
N ALA A 111 -1.45 5.28 8.77
CA ALA A 111 -2.68 4.81 9.37
C ALA A 111 -3.70 4.46 8.28
N LYS A 112 -4.50 3.41 8.51
CA LYS A 112 -5.40 2.80 7.53
C LYS A 112 -6.40 3.78 6.89
N PHE A 113 -6.78 4.83 7.61
CA PHE A 113 -7.77 5.83 7.20
C PHE A 113 -7.13 7.12 6.63
N LEU A 114 -5.80 7.22 6.65
CA LEU A 114 -5.07 8.36 6.12
C LEU A 114 -4.72 8.11 4.64
N PRO A 115 -4.57 9.16 3.82
CA PRO A 115 -4.54 9.02 2.36
C PRO A 115 -3.42 8.10 1.87
N PHE A 116 -2.22 8.18 2.47
CA PHE A 116 -1.13 7.26 2.13
C PHE A 116 -1.44 5.81 2.52
N GLY A 117 -1.96 5.57 3.73
CA GLY A 117 -2.39 4.24 4.18
C GLY A 117 -3.54 3.66 3.34
N TRP A 118 -4.47 4.50 2.88
CA TRP A 118 -5.56 4.09 1.98
C TRP A 118 -5.02 3.65 0.61
N ILE A 119 -4.08 4.41 0.04
CA ILE A 119 -3.41 4.04 -1.22
C ILE A 119 -2.69 2.70 -1.08
N LEU A 120 -1.90 2.52 -0.02
CA LEU A 120 -1.20 1.26 0.25
C LEU A 120 -2.17 0.08 0.37
N ASN A 121 -3.28 0.27 1.09
CA ASN A 121 -4.29 -0.77 1.24
C ASN A 121 -5.00 -1.08 -0.09
N ARG A 122 -5.22 -0.07 -0.94
CA ARG A 122 -5.77 -0.25 -2.28
C ARG A 122 -4.82 -1.03 -3.19
N LEU A 123 -3.53 -0.70 -3.17
CA LEU A 123 -2.49 -1.42 -3.91
C LEU A 123 -2.39 -2.87 -3.44
N HIS A 124 -2.37 -3.09 -2.13
CA HIS A 124 -2.36 -4.43 -1.54
C HIS A 124 -3.58 -5.26 -1.98
N ARG A 125 -4.79 -4.68 -1.93
CA ARG A 125 -6.02 -5.35 -2.41
C ARG A 125 -5.96 -5.70 -3.89
N ASN A 126 -5.43 -4.80 -4.73
CA ASN A 126 -5.28 -5.07 -6.16
C ASN A 126 -4.25 -6.19 -6.41
N LYS A 127 -3.17 -6.23 -5.64
CA LYS A 127 -2.16 -7.29 -5.70
C LYS A 127 -2.76 -8.65 -5.32
N ILE A 128 -3.54 -8.72 -4.23
CA ILE A 128 -4.23 -9.96 -3.83
C ILE A 128 -5.14 -10.44 -4.96
N MET A 129 -5.92 -9.56 -5.58
CA MET A 129 -6.80 -9.95 -6.69
C MET A 129 -6.05 -10.51 -7.90
N ARG A 130 -4.91 -9.91 -8.24
CA ARG A 130 -4.07 -10.45 -9.32
C ARG A 130 -3.49 -11.81 -8.95
N LYS A 131 -3.04 -11.99 -7.69
CA LYS A 131 -2.64 -13.30 -7.16
C LYS A 131 -3.75 -14.34 -7.26
N ASP A 132 -4.99 -13.97 -6.99
CA ASP A 132 -6.15 -14.87 -7.06
C ASP A 132 -6.37 -15.41 -8.48
N GLY A 133 -6.26 -14.53 -9.48
CA GLY A 133 -6.36 -14.91 -10.89
C GLY A 133 -5.20 -15.81 -11.33
N GLU A 134 -3.98 -15.49 -10.91
CA GLU A 134 -2.80 -16.33 -11.17
C GLU A 134 -2.93 -17.70 -10.51
N LEU A 135 -3.50 -17.78 -9.31
CA LEU A 135 -3.61 -19.03 -8.59
C LEU A 135 -4.61 -20.00 -9.25
N ILE A 136 -5.72 -19.49 -9.77
CA ILE A 136 -6.66 -20.30 -10.57
C ILE A 136 -5.97 -20.81 -11.83
N SER A 137 -5.14 -19.96 -12.45
CA SER A 137 -4.40 -20.31 -13.65
C SER A 137 -3.33 -21.36 -13.35
N PHE A 138 -2.67 -21.28 -12.18
CA PHE A 138 -1.77 -22.30 -11.65
C PHE A 138 -2.45 -23.64 -11.48
N LEU A 139 -3.63 -23.69 -10.84
CA LEU A 139 -4.38 -24.95 -10.66
C LEU A 139 -4.75 -25.60 -12.00
N ARG A 140 -5.14 -24.80 -13.01
CA ARG A 140 -5.42 -25.32 -14.36
C ARG A 140 -4.18 -25.82 -15.09
N LEU A 141 -3.05 -25.13 -14.96
CA LEU A 141 -1.79 -25.62 -15.52
C LEU A 141 -1.32 -26.88 -14.80
N TYR A 142 -1.63 -27.02 -13.50
CA TYR A 142 -1.27 -28.18 -12.72
C TYR A 142 -2.12 -29.41 -13.07
N GLU A 143 -3.43 -29.21 -13.29
CA GLU A 143 -4.33 -30.21 -13.88
C GLU A 143 -3.75 -30.76 -15.20
N ASN A 144 -3.30 -29.88 -16.09
CA ASN A 144 -2.66 -30.30 -17.35
C ASN A 144 -1.36 -31.08 -17.14
N ASN A 145 -0.59 -30.78 -16.08
CA ASN A 145 0.62 -31.54 -15.75
C ASN A 145 0.29 -32.95 -15.28
N ARG A 146 -0.75 -33.12 -14.44
CA ARG A 146 -1.24 -34.42 -13.98
C ARG A 146 -1.81 -35.29 -15.11
N LEU A 147 -2.43 -34.68 -16.12
CA LEU A 147 -2.95 -35.40 -17.29
C LEU A 147 -1.87 -35.89 -18.27
N ARG A 148 -0.60 -35.50 -18.12
CA ARG A 148 0.47 -35.90 -19.04
C ARG A 148 0.88 -37.35 -18.81
N ARG A 149 0.60 -38.20 -19.81
CA ARG A 149 1.03 -39.61 -19.84
C ARG A 149 2.55 -39.83 -19.97
N ARG A 150 3.32 -38.81 -20.39
CA ARG A 150 4.79 -38.86 -20.53
C ARG A 150 5.37 -37.53 -20.05
N GLY A 151 6.46 -37.58 -19.27
CA GLY A 151 7.12 -36.39 -18.73
C GLY A 151 6.35 -35.74 -17.58
N TYR A 152 5.76 -36.56 -16.70
CA TYR A 152 5.23 -36.09 -15.42
C TYR A 152 6.34 -35.41 -14.63
N ILE A 153 6.06 -34.20 -14.17
CA ILE A 153 6.99 -33.40 -13.38
C ILE A 153 6.46 -33.38 -11.95
N GLU A 154 7.30 -33.83 -11.02
CA GLU A 154 6.99 -33.80 -9.59
C GLU A 154 6.63 -32.39 -9.13
N PHE A 155 5.70 -32.29 -8.18
CA PHE A 155 5.10 -31.03 -7.74
C PHE A 155 6.13 -29.94 -7.41
N GLY A 156 7.21 -30.25 -6.67
CA GLY A 156 8.25 -29.29 -6.34
C GLY A 156 8.98 -28.72 -7.57
N THR A 157 9.33 -29.57 -8.53
CA THR A 157 9.99 -29.19 -9.78
C THR A 157 9.04 -28.44 -10.72
N TYR A 158 7.76 -28.83 -10.74
CA TYR A 158 6.73 -28.13 -11.49
C TYR A 158 6.59 -26.67 -11.01
N CYS A 159 6.62 -26.45 -9.69
CA CYS A 159 6.47 -25.11 -9.11
C CYS A 159 7.61 -24.16 -9.51
N SER A 160 8.87 -24.62 -9.53
CA SER A 160 9.98 -23.77 -9.98
C SER A 160 9.94 -23.49 -11.48
N GLN A 161 9.52 -24.46 -12.31
CA GLN A 161 9.43 -24.28 -13.75
C GLN A 161 8.34 -23.31 -14.18
N VAL A 162 7.19 -23.33 -13.49
CA VAL A 162 6.05 -22.46 -13.85
C VAL A 162 6.13 -21.11 -13.13
N ALA A 163 6.87 -20.98 -12.02
CA ALA A 163 7.06 -19.71 -11.30
C ALA A 163 7.37 -18.48 -12.19
N PRO A 164 8.24 -18.54 -13.21
CA PRO A 164 8.52 -17.40 -14.10
C PRO A 164 7.30 -16.87 -14.87
N THR A 165 6.28 -17.72 -15.08
CA THR A 165 5.07 -17.34 -15.84
C THR A 165 4.08 -16.52 -15.02
N PHE A 166 4.23 -16.52 -13.69
CA PHE A 166 3.41 -15.77 -12.76
C PHE A 166 4.18 -14.58 -12.22
N GLU A 167 3.63 -13.38 -12.31
CA GLU A 167 4.28 -12.15 -11.82
C GLU A 167 4.06 -12.01 -10.31
N TYR A 168 2.85 -12.29 -9.82
CA TYR A 168 2.44 -12.03 -8.45
C TYR A 168 2.63 -13.22 -7.50
N LEU A 169 2.68 -14.45 -8.02
CA LEU A 169 2.95 -15.69 -7.26
C LEU A 169 4.40 -16.19 -7.35
N ARG A 170 5.25 -15.52 -8.13
CA ARG A 170 6.60 -16.01 -8.46
C ARG A 170 7.41 -16.44 -7.25
N ASN A 171 7.50 -15.55 -6.25
CA ASN A 171 8.37 -15.75 -5.10
C ASN A 171 7.82 -16.86 -4.19
N GLU A 172 6.50 -16.93 -4.08
CA GLU A 172 5.78 -17.94 -3.32
C GLU A 172 5.94 -19.33 -3.96
N LEU A 173 5.89 -19.42 -5.29
CA LEU A 173 6.11 -20.68 -6.02
C LEU A 173 7.55 -21.17 -5.94
N TYR A 174 8.53 -20.26 -6.04
CA TYR A 174 9.93 -20.61 -5.78
C TYR A 174 10.14 -21.08 -4.34
N GLY A 175 9.60 -20.35 -3.36
CA GLY A 175 9.71 -20.73 -1.95
C GLY A 175 8.97 -22.04 -1.62
N MET A 176 7.90 -22.36 -2.35
CA MET A 176 7.20 -23.63 -2.23
C MET A 176 8.03 -24.77 -2.84
N SER A 177 8.65 -24.54 -4.01
CA SER A 177 9.54 -25.50 -4.67
C SER A 177 10.72 -25.90 -3.78
N GLU A 178 11.42 -24.91 -3.21
CA GLU A 178 12.54 -25.12 -2.29
C GLU A 178 12.11 -25.93 -1.06
N ARG A 179 10.98 -25.56 -0.44
CA ARG A 179 10.46 -26.27 0.73
C ARG A 179 9.92 -27.66 0.43
N CYS A 180 9.42 -27.92 -0.77
CA CYS A 180 9.02 -29.27 -1.17
C CYS A 180 10.21 -30.24 -1.08
N VAL A 181 11.43 -29.76 -1.37
CA VAL A 181 12.66 -30.55 -1.26
C VAL A 181 13.08 -30.71 0.21
N ASP A 182 13.01 -29.63 1.00
CA ASP A 182 13.55 -29.63 2.37
C ASP A 182 12.63 -30.31 3.41
N ILE A 183 11.32 -30.03 3.35
CA ILE A 183 10.35 -30.37 4.42
C ILE A 183 9.15 -31.18 3.93
N GLY A 184 9.14 -31.55 2.65
CA GLY A 184 8.08 -32.32 2.01
C GLY A 184 6.93 -31.47 1.47
N THR A 185 6.15 -32.05 0.56
CA THR A 185 5.07 -31.38 -0.20
C THR A 185 3.96 -30.84 0.70
N GLU A 186 3.53 -31.60 1.72
CA GLU A 186 2.45 -31.18 2.62
C GLU A 186 2.80 -29.92 3.41
N ASN A 187 3.99 -29.86 4.00
CA ASN A 187 4.44 -28.71 4.78
C ASN A 187 4.73 -27.50 3.87
N ALA A 188 5.22 -27.74 2.65
CA ALA A 188 5.42 -26.69 1.67
C ALA A 188 4.09 -26.04 1.22
N ILE A 189 3.05 -26.85 0.97
CA ILE A 189 1.71 -26.37 0.65
C ILE A 189 1.13 -25.56 1.81
N LYS A 190 1.30 -26.03 3.05
CA LYS A 190 0.86 -25.28 4.24
C LYS A 190 1.56 -23.92 4.34
N TRP A 191 2.88 -23.89 4.19
CA TRP A 191 3.65 -22.65 4.19
C TRP A 191 3.22 -21.67 3.08
N PHE A 192 2.92 -22.19 1.89
CA PHE A 192 2.43 -21.38 0.77
C PHE A 192 1.10 -20.72 1.10
N CYS A 193 0.16 -21.47 1.69
CA CYS A 193 -1.14 -20.93 2.12
C CYS A 193 -1.00 -19.88 3.23
N ASP A 194 -0.02 -20.02 4.11
CA ASP A 194 0.27 -19.04 5.18
C ASP A 194 0.81 -17.70 4.64
N GLN A 195 1.24 -17.62 3.38
CA GLN A 195 1.62 -16.35 2.73
C GLN A 195 0.41 -15.50 2.32
N PHE A 196 -0.81 -16.05 2.38
CA PHE A 196 -2.05 -15.34 2.09
C PHE A 196 -2.68 -14.78 3.38
N PRO A 197 -3.52 -13.73 3.30
CA PRO A 197 -4.21 -13.20 4.48
C PRO A 197 -5.06 -14.27 5.18
N HIS A 198 -5.11 -14.27 6.51
CA HIS A 198 -5.90 -15.27 7.27
C HIS A 198 -7.39 -15.34 6.89
N ASN A 199 -7.98 -14.22 6.45
CA ASN A 199 -9.38 -14.15 6.00
C ASN A 199 -9.51 -14.27 4.47
N HIS A 200 -8.56 -14.93 3.82
CA HIS A 200 -8.63 -15.17 2.38
C HIS A 200 -9.73 -16.18 2.06
N VAL A 201 -10.57 -15.86 1.09
CA VAL A 201 -11.88 -16.49 0.92
C VAL A 201 -11.77 -17.97 0.55
N PHE A 202 -10.83 -18.33 -0.33
CA PHE A 202 -10.76 -19.67 -0.92
C PHE A 202 -9.37 -20.33 -0.75
N ILE A 203 -8.46 -19.75 0.04
CA ILE A 203 -7.11 -20.34 0.24
C ILE A 203 -7.16 -21.65 1.00
N SER A 204 -8.11 -21.79 1.93
CA SER A 204 -8.35 -23.04 2.65
C SER A 204 -8.81 -24.15 1.71
N ASP A 205 -9.64 -23.81 0.73
CA ASP A 205 -10.11 -24.76 -0.28
C ASP A 205 -8.94 -25.20 -1.17
N ILE A 206 -8.10 -24.25 -1.61
CA ILE A 206 -6.88 -24.55 -2.39
C ILE A 206 -5.93 -25.46 -1.63
N ARG A 207 -5.71 -25.19 -0.34
CA ARG A 207 -4.88 -26.04 0.51
C ARG A 207 -5.41 -27.47 0.50
N SER A 208 -6.72 -27.62 0.71
CA SER A 208 -7.38 -28.93 0.76
C SER A 208 -7.29 -29.65 -0.58
N ILE A 209 -7.45 -28.92 -1.69
CA ILE A 209 -7.34 -29.45 -3.05
C ILE A 209 -5.93 -29.94 -3.33
N LEU A 210 -4.91 -29.11 -3.09
CA LEU A 210 -3.52 -29.48 -3.35
C LEU A 210 -3.08 -30.67 -2.51
N LEU A 211 -3.45 -30.69 -1.22
CA LEU A 211 -3.14 -31.83 -0.34
C LEU A 211 -3.85 -33.11 -0.78
N ALA A 212 -5.14 -33.02 -1.12
CA ALA A 212 -5.89 -34.17 -1.62
C ALA A 212 -5.29 -34.70 -2.93
N THR A 213 -4.87 -33.82 -3.83
CA THR A 213 -4.31 -34.22 -5.14
C THR A 213 -2.92 -34.82 -5.04
N GLU A 214 -2.10 -34.36 -4.09
CA GLU A 214 -0.81 -35.01 -3.83
C GLU A 214 -0.97 -36.34 -3.08
N GLY A 215 -2.05 -36.52 -2.32
CA GLY A 215 -2.37 -37.78 -1.65
C GLY A 215 -2.99 -38.85 -2.56
N MET A 216 -3.39 -38.51 -3.79
CA MET A 216 -3.99 -39.43 -4.76
C MET A 216 -2.89 -40.13 -5.58
N SER A 217 -2.98 -41.45 -5.70
CA SER A 217 -2.05 -42.26 -6.50
C SER A 217 -2.44 -42.39 -7.97
N ASP A 218 -3.72 -42.21 -8.32
CA ASP A 218 -4.20 -42.21 -9.70
C ASP A 218 -4.26 -40.78 -10.25
N ASP A 219 -3.41 -40.50 -11.24
CA ASP A 219 -3.33 -39.20 -11.90
C ASP A 219 -4.61 -38.81 -12.64
N ASN A 220 -5.39 -39.78 -13.14
CA ASN A 220 -6.66 -39.48 -13.81
C ASN A 220 -7.73 -39.06 -12.79
N GLU A 221 -7.76 -39.73 -11.63
CA GLU A 221 -8.64 -39.35 -10.52
C GLU A 221 -8.26 -37.98 -9.96
N ALA A 222 -6.96 -37.74 -9.75
CA ALA A 222 -6.43 -36.46 -9.31
C ALA A 222 -6.77 -35.32 -10.29
N ALA A 223 -6.63 -35.56 -11.60
CA ALA A 223 -6.98 -34.58 -12.62
C ALA A 223 -8.49 -34.31 -12.68
N HIS A 224 -9.34 -35.34 -12.59
CA HIS A 224 -10.79 -35.18 -12.54
C HIS A 224 -11.23 -34.39 -11.29
N TYR A 225 -10.63 -34.70 -10.14
CA TYR A 225 -10.84 -33.96 -8.90
C TYR A 225 -10.41 -32.50 -9.06
N LEU A 226 -9.21 -32.21 -9.56
CA LEU A 226 -8.74 -30.86 -9.86
C LEU A 226 -9.69 -30.10 -10.78
N SER A 227 -10.16 -30.72 -11.86
CA SER A 227 -11.07 -30.10 -12.81
C SER A 227 -12.40 -29.69 -12.16
N SER A 228 -12.95 -30.57 -11.32
CA SER A 228 -14.20 -30.30 -10.58
C SER A 228 -14.05 -29.14 -9.59
N GLN A 229 -12.95 -29.13 -8.84
CA GLN A 229 -12.69 -28.14 -7.80
C GLN A 229 -12.24 -26.79 -8.39
N SER A 230 -11.47 -26.81 -9.48
CA SER A 230 -11.06 -25.62 -10.24
C SER A 230 -12.25 -24.85 -10.81
N LYS A 231 -13.28 -25.55 -11.30
CA LYS A 231 -14.55 -24.93 -11.74
C LYS A 231 -15.27 -24.24 -10.59
N ILE A 232 -15.31 -24.86 -9.41
CA ILE A 232 -15.95 -24.29 -8.21
C ILE A 232 -15.19 -23.04 -7.74
N ILE A 233 -13.85 -23.10 -7.64
CA ILE A 233 -13.02 -21.95 -7.27
C ILE A 233 -13.15 -20.81 -8.29
N SER A 234 -13.12 -21.14 -9.59
CA SER A 234 -13.29 -20.14 -10.65
C SER A 234 -14.62 -19.41 -10.53
N LYS A 235 -15.70 -20.11 -10.16
CA LYS A 235 -17.03 -19.53 -9.94
C LYS A 235 -17.06 -18.66 -8.67
N ILE A 236 -16.47 -19.12 -7.58
CA ILE A 236 -16.36 -18.34 -6.33
C ILE A 236 -15.61 -17.04 -6.60
N SER A 237 -14.48 -17.12 -7.31
CA SER A 237 -13.69 -15.95 -7.70
C SER A 237 -14.49 -14.98 -8.58
N SER A 238 -15.17 -15.46 -9.63
CA SER A 238 -16.00 -14.60 -10.50
C SER A 238 -17.13 -13.91 -9.75
N ASP A 239 -17.81 -14.62 -8.85
CA ASP A 239 -18.91 -14.06 -8.04
C ASP A 239 -18.40 -12.93 -7.13
N GLN A 240 -17.16 -13.05 -6.62
CA GLN A 240 -16.54 -11.99 -5.84
C GLN A 240 -16.16 -10.76 -6.67
N TYR A 241 -15.64 -10.97 -7.88
CA TYR A 241 -15.39 -9.88 -8.82
C TYR A 241 -16.70 -9.13 -9.11
N GLN A 242 -17.79 -9.84 -9.39
CA GLN A 242 -19.08 -9.24 -9.68
C GLN A 242 -19.65 -8.46 -8.49
N ARG A 243 -19.63 -9.03 -7.26
CA ARG A 243 -20.05 -8.32 -6.03
C ARG A 243 -19.24 -7.05 -5.77
N LYS A 244 -17.98 -7.00 -6.16
CA LYS A 244 -17.13 -5.82 -6.01
C LYS A 244 -17.44 -4.75 -7.06
N TRP A 245 -17.67 -5.15 -8.32
CA TRP A 245 -18.08 -4.23 -9.38
C TRP A 245 -19.41 -3.53 -9.07
N ILE A 246 -20.38 -4.26 -8.51
CA ILE A 246 -21.64 -3.69 -8.03
C ILE A 246 -21.38 -2.61 -6.98
N ARG A 247 -20.55 -2.91 -5.97
CA ARG A 247 -20.15 -1.93 -4.94
C ARG A 247 -19.45 -0.69 -5.51
N ILE A 248 -18.57 -0.87 -6.51
CA ILE A 248 -17.90 0.26 -7.18
C ILE A 248 -18.91 1.14 -7.91
N GLY A 249 -19.92 0.53 -8.55
CA GLY A 249 -21.05 1.25 -9.14
C GLY A 249 -21.77 2.12 -8.12
N GLU A 250 -22.13 1.57 -6.96
CA GLU A 250 -22.80 2.30 -5.87
C GLU A 250 -21.96 3.50 -5.36
N TYR A 251 -20.65 3.30 -5.14
CA TYR A 251 -19.75 4.39 -4.75
C TYR A 251 -19.61 5.47 -5.82
N SER A 252 -19.58 5.08 -7.10
CA SER A 252 -19.52 6.03 -8.22
C SER A 252 -20.78 6.90 -8.25
N THR A 253 -21.95 6.33 -7.98
CA THR A 253 -23.21 7.08 -7.88
C THR A 253 -23.20 8.07 -6.72
N ILE A 254 -22.60 7.72 -5.57
CA ILE A 254 -22.46 8.65 -4.44
C ILE A 254 -21.51 9.82 -4.79
N VAL A 255 -20.38 9.51 -5.43
CA VAL A 255 -19.39 10.53 -5.82
C VAL A 255 -19.93 11.50 -6.87
N THR A 256 -20.82 11.07 -7.75
CA THR A 256 -21.46 11.96 -8.74
C THR A 256 -22.64 12.76 -8.17
N THR A 257 -23.37 12.20 -7.19
CA THR A 257 -24.53 12.88 -6.59
C THR A 257 -24.17 13.94 -5.55
N LEU A 258 -23.07 13.77 -4.82
CA LEU A 258 -22.64 14.73 -3.78
C LEU A 258 -22.34 16.14 -4.32
N PRO A 259 -21.57 16.30 -5.43
CA PRO A 259 -21.35 17.61 -6.05
C PRO A 259 -22.65 18.27 -6.52
N SER A 260 -23.61 17.51 -7.04
CA SER A 260 -24.93 18.02 -7.46
C SER A 260 -25.76 18.54 -6.29
N ILE A 261 -25.70 17.87 -5.13
CA ILE A 261 -26.35 18.36 -3.90
C ILE A 261 -25.65 19.62 -3.38
N ALA A 262 -24.32 19.67 -3.46
CA ALA A 262 -23.55 20.84 -3.05
C ALA A 262 -23.82 22.07 -3.93
N THR A 263 -23.90 21.89 -5.26
CA THR A 263 -24.26 22.98 -6.18
C THR A 263 -25.70 23.43 -5.96
N PHE A 264 -26.63 22.51 -5.70
CA PHE A 264 -28.00 22.85 -5.34
C PHE A 264 -28.06 23.71 -4.06
N LEU A 265 -27.36 23.28 -2.99
CA LEU A 265 -27.25 24.06 -1.75
C LEU A 265 -26.62 25.43 -1.98
N MET A 266 -25.57 25.51 -2.81
CA MET A 266 -24.93 26.77 -3.17
C MET A 266 -25.90 27.74 -3.87
N VAL A 267 -26.71 27.24 -4.79
CA VAL A 267 -27.76 28.02 -5.47
C VAL A 267 -28.81 28.51 -4.49
N VAL A 268 -29.27 27.66 -3.56
CA VAL A 268 -30.23 28.05 -2.51
C VAL A 268 -29.67 29.13 -1.59
N VAL A 269 -28.40 29.02 -1.19
CA VAL A 269 -27.72 30.02 -0.35
C VAL A 269 -27.57 31.34 -1.11
N LEU A 270 -27.20 31.30 -2.40
CA LEU A 270 -27.12 32.49 -3.24
C LEU A 270 -28.49 33.17 -3.39
N ALA A 271 -29.55 32.39 -3.60
CA ALA A 271 -30.91 32.91 -3.68
C ALA A 271 -31.36 33.56 -2.36
N MET A 272 -31.08 32.94 -1.21
CA MET A 272 -31.35 33.55 0.10
C MET A 272 -30.56 34.83 0.31
N LYS A 273 -29.26 34.86 -0.04
CA LYS A 273 -28.46 36.09 0.03
C LYS A 273 -29.00 37.19 -0.87
N TYR A 274 -29.47 36.85 -2.07
CA TYR A 274 -30.09 37.81 -2.99
C TYR A 274 -31.39 38.38 -2.43
N ILE A 275 -32.27 37.55 -1.86
CA ILE A 275 -33.51 37.99 -1.20
C ILE A 275 -33.20 38.88 0.01
N MET A 276 -32.20 38.53 0.82
CA MET A 276 -31.77 39.36 1.95
C MET A 276 -31.17 40.69 1.49
N LEU A 277 -30.44 40.72 0.36
CA LEU A 277 -29.88 41.94 -0.21
C LEU A 277 -31.00 42.86 -0.73
N ILE A 278 -32.01 42.30 -1.41
CA ILE A 278 -33.21 43.04 -1.80
C ILE A 278 -33.93 43.58 -0.55
N LYS A 279 -34.27 42.73 0.43
CA LYS A 279 -34.92 43.20 1.66
C LYS A 279 -34.09 44.25 2.42
N GLY A 280 -32.77 44.11 2.44
CA GLY A 280 -31.85 45.07 3.06
C GLY A 280 -31.79 46.41 2.33
N ASN A 281 -31.83 46.41 0.99
CA ASN A 281 -31.86 47.65 0.19
C ASN A 281 -33.24 48.34 0.16
N PHE A 282 -34.33 47.60 0.35
CA PHE A 282 -35.69 48.13 0.28
C PHE A 282 -36.32 48.47 1.64
N ASN A 283 -35.57 48.37 2.75
CA ASN A 283 -36.02 48.77 4.09
C ASN A 283 -36.23 50.29 4.29
N GLY A 284 -36.35 51.07 3.20
CA GLY A 284 -36.58 52.52 3.26
C GLY A 284 -37.20 53.14 2.00
N VAL A 285 -37.66 52.35 1.03
CA VAL A 285 -38.36 52.90 -0.16
C VAL A 285 -39.75 52.29 -0.25
N SER A 286 -40.75 53.06 0.16
CA SER A 286 -42.16 52.76 -0.06
C SER A 286 -42.44 52.71 -1.57
N LEU A 287 -42.61 51.51 -2.13
CA LEU A 287 -43.02 51.30 -3.52
C LEU A 287 -44.52 51.55 -3.77
N TYR A 288 -45.17 52.31 -2.91
CA TYR A 288 -46.51 52.84 -3.12
C TYR A 288 -46.56 54.30 -2.65
N GLN A 289 -46.21 55.20 -3.58
CA GLN A 289 -46.80 56.52 -3.73
C GLN A 289 -46.93 56.80 -5.23
#